data_AF-Q7PE75-F1
#
_entry.id   AF-Q7PE75-F1
#
_cell.length_a   1.000
_cell.length_b   1.000
_cell.length_c   1.000
_cell.angle_alpha   90.00
_cell.angle_beta   90.00
_cell.angle_gamma   90.00
#
_symmetry.space_group_name_H-M   'P 1'
#
loop_
_entity.id
_entity.type
_entity.pdbx_description
1 polymer ?
#
loop_
_entity_poly.entity_id
_entity_poly.type
_entity_poly.pdbx_seq_one_letter_code
_entity_poly.pdbx_strand_id
1 'polypeptide(L)'
;MLFHRSGPLAGYPRGYAFVTYENHRDSESALHRLDGKLVGEKTIVVRWAKHVNREENDRSKPKIEIPCLAGGSKGGSNGPLSQQTKIQALEAKLKMLESRSDD
;
A
#
# COMPACT_ATOMS: atom_id res chain seq x y z
N MET A 1 -4.52 -17.69 7.89
CA MET A 1 -4.58 -16.33 8.48
C MET A 1 -3.74 -15.38 7.64
N LEU A 2 -4.14 -14.11 7.54
CA LEU A 2 -3.41 -13.13 6.73
C LEU A 2 -2.55 -12.24 7.62
N PHE A 3 -1.29 -12.05 7.23
CA PHE A 3 -0.28 -11.28 7.95
C PHE A 3 0.18 -10.06 7.17
N HIS A 4 0.68 -9.04 7.87
CA HIS A 4 1.41 -7.94 7.24
C HIS A 4 2.74 -8.45 6.67
N ARG A 5 3.03 -8.14 5.39
CA ARG A 5 4.23 -8.64 4.69
C ARG A 5 5.45 -7.73 4.81
N SER A 6 5.26 -6.46 5.18
CA SER A 6 6.32 -5.45 5.29
C SER A 6 5.93 -4.32 6.25
N GLY A 7 6.92 -3.50 6.64
CA GLY A 7 6.75 -2.39 7.56
C GLY A 7 6.84 -2.80 9.05
N PRO A 8 6.61 -1.86 9.98
CA PRO A 8 6.79 -2.09 11.42
C PRO A 8 5.83 -3.14 12.01
N LEU A 9 4.74 -3.46 11.31
CA LEU A 9 3.78 -4.50 11.70
C LEU A 9 4.02 -5.83 10.98
N ALA A 10 5.09 -5.98 10.20
CA ALA A 10 5.39 -7.22 9.48
C ALA A 10 5.40 -8.42 10.45
N GLY A 11 4.73 -9.51 10.06
CA GLY A 11 4.56 -10.70 10.92
C GLY A 11 3.37 -10.65 11.88
N TYR A 12 2.75 -9.50 12.11
CA TYR A 12 1.51 -9.42 12.89
C TYR A 12 0.27 -9.79 12.04
N PRO A 13 -0.76 -10.41 12.65
CA PRO A 13 -2.00 -10.78 11.96
C PRO A 13 -2.80 -9.52 11.60
N ARG A 14 -3.44 -9.51 10.43
CA ARG A 14 -4.23 -8.37 9.95
C ARG A 14 -5.60 -8.21 10.62
N GLY A 15 -5.97 -9.12 11.52
CA GLY A 15 -7.28 -9.11 12.19
C GLY A 15 -8.44 -9.63 11.35
N TYR A 16 -8.19 -10.25 10.19
CA TYR A 16 -9.22 -10.91 9.38
C TYR A 16 -8.69 -12.18 8.70
N ALA A 17 -9.62 -13.06 8.33
CA ALA A 17 -9.35 -14.29 7.60
C ALA A 17 -10.49 -14.59 6.62
N PHE A 18 -10.20 -15.37 5.59
CA PHE A 18 -11.20 -15.93 4.69
C PHE A 18 -11.29 -17.43 4.96
N VAL A 19 -12.51 -17.94 5.04
CA VAL A 19 -12.81 -19.35 5.26
C VAL A 19 -13.70 -19.81 4.11
N THR A 20 -13.30 -20.89 3.44
CA THR A 20 -14.10 -21.52 2.39
C THR A 20 -14.78 -22.74 2.98
N TYR A 21 -16.10 -22.79 2.89
CA TYR A 21 -16.90 -23.95 3.27
C TYR A 21 -17.15 -24.85 2.05
N GLU A 22 -17.33 -26.14 2.28
CA GLU A 22 -17.71 -27.09 1.23
C GLU A 22 -19.16 -26.88 0.77
N ASN A 23 -20.06 -26.61 1.73
CA ASN A 23 -21.49 -26.41 1.48
C ASN A 23 -21.93 -24.98 1.81
N HIS A 24 -22.79 -24.41 0.95
CA HIS A 24 -23.35 -23.08 1.17
C HIS A 24 -24.15 -22.99 2.48
N ARG A 25 -24.95 -24.01 2.78
CA ARG A 25 -25.78 -24.07 3.99
C ARG A 25 -24.98 -23.93 5.29
N ASP A 26 -23.76 -24.49 5.33
CA ASP A 26 -22.89 -24.40 6.49
C ASP A 26 -22.32 -23.00 6.63
N SER A 27 -22.00 -22.35 5.51
CA SER A 27 -21.56 -20.96 5.51
C SER A 27 -22.64 -19.98 5.98
N GLU A 28 -23.89 -20.17 5.58
CA GLU A 28 -25.04 -19.37 6.07
C GLU A 28 -25.26 -19.59 7.57
N SER A 29 -25.19 -20.85 8.01
CA SER A 29 -25.33 -21.20 9.43
C SER A 29 -24.22 -20.55 10.26
N ALA A 30 -22.99 -20.55 9.77
CA ALA A 30 -21.86 -19.89 10.42
C ALA A 30 -22.06 -18.36 10.48
N LEU A 31 -22.47 -17.74 9.37
CA LEU A 31 -22.77 -16.30 9.32
C LEU A 31 -23.79 -15.90 10.39
N HIS A 32 -24.93 -16.59 10.47
CA HIS A 32 -25.99 -16.25 11.42
C HIS A 32 -25.60 -16.50 12.88
N ARG A 33 -24.78 -17.53 13.14
CA ARG A 33 -24.43 -17.90 14.52
C ARG A 33 -23.26 -17.11 15.07
N LEU A 34 -22.33 -16.69 14.21
CA LEU A 34 -21.05 -16.10 14.61
C LEU A 34 -20.97 -14.59 14.42
N ASP A 35 -21.75 -13.99 13.52
CA ASP A 35 -21.75 -12.54 13.34
C ASP A 35 -22.15 -11.83 14.65
N GLY A 36 -21.31 -10.90 15.10
CA GLY A 36 -21.52 -10.14 16.33
C GLY A 36 -21.21 -10.89 17.63
N LYS A 37 -20.70 -12.12 17.58
CA LYS A 37 -20.31 -12.86 18.80
C LYS A 37 -19.02 -12.31 19.41
N LEU A 38 -18.94 -12.36 20.73
CA LEU A 38 -17.72 -12.05 21.49
C LEU A 38 -16.82 -13.28 21.52
N VAL A 39 -15.57 -13.13 21.06
CA VAL A 39 -14.54 -14.19 21.07
C VAL A 39 -13.28 -13.62 21.76
N GLY A 40 -12.98 -14.15 22.94
CA GLY A 40 -11.96 -13.56 23.82
C GLY A 40 -12.36 -12.13 24.22
N GLU A 41 -11.53 -11.16 23.90
CA GLU A 41 -11.76 -9.74 24.20
C GLU A 41 -12.35 -8.95 23.02
N LYS A 42 -12.60 -9.59 21.88
CA LYS A 42 -13.02 -8.90 20.64
C LYS A 42 -14.31 -9.49 20.09
N THR A 43 -15.20 -8.63 19.62
CA THR A 43 -16.37 -9.07 18.86
C THR A 43 -15.95 -9.39 17.43
N ILE A 44 -16.42 -10.52 16.92
CA ILE A 44 -16.15 -10.95 15.54
C ILE A 44 -17.31 -10.52 14.64
N VAL A 45 -16.96 -10.26 13.38
CA VAL A 45 -17.92 -9.91 12.33
C VAL A 45 -17.71 -10.90 11.19
N VAL A 46 -18.81 -11.47 10.70
CA VAL A 46 -18.80 -12.44 9.60
C VAL A 46 -19.55 -11.81 8.43
N ARG A 47 -18.95 -11.85 7.24
CA ARG A 47 -19.51 -11.28 6.01
C ARG A 47 -19.18 -12.18 4.83
N TRP A 48 -20.02 -12.12 3.80
CA TRP A 48 -19.73 -12.76 2.53
C TRP A 48 -18.45 -12.21 1.91
N ALA A 49 -17.57 -13.12 1.49
CA ALA A 49 -16.33 -12.75 0.83
C ALA A 49 -16.63 -12.09 -0.52
N LYS A 50 -16.03 -10.93 -0.76
CA LYS A 50 -16.09 -10.27 -2.08
C LYS A 50 -14.91 -10.75 -2.90
N HIS A 51 -15.16 -11.16 -4.14
CA HIS A 51 -14.10 -11.47 -5.08
C HIS A 51 -13.42 -10.15 -5.50
N VAL A 52 -12.21 -9.93 -4.98
CA VAL A 52 -11.34 -8.87 -5.45
C VAL A 52 -10.41 -9.48 -6.48
N ASN A 53 -10.52 -9.02 -7.73
CA ASN A 53 -9.58 -9.41 -8.75
C ASN A 53 -8.18 -8.96 -8.31
N ARG A 54 -7.25 -9.90 -8.15
CA ARG A 54 -5.92 -9.62 -7.59
C ARG A 54 -5.12 -8.64 -8.44
N GLU A 55 -5.46 -8.54 -9.72
CA GLU A 55 -4.92 -7.60 -10.70
C GLU A 55 -5.33 -6.15 -10.40
N GLU A 56 -6.48 -5.93 -9.76
CA GLU A 56 -6.97 -4.59 -9.39
C GLU A 56 -6.30 -4.05 -8.11
N ASN A 57 -5.57 -4.87 -7.35
CA ASN A 57 -4.84 -4.38 -6.17
C ASN A 57 -3.63 -3.50 -6.53
N ASP A 58 -3.28 -3.42 -7.83
CA ASP A 58 -2.35 -2.42 -8.37
C ASP A 58 -3.05 -1.14 -8.87
N ARG A 59 -4.39 -1.01 -8.69
CA ARG A 59 -5.04 0.30 -8.74
C ARG A 59 -4.54 1.12 -7.57
N SER A 60 -3.41 1.78 -7.83
CA SER A 60 -3.05 3.13 -7.42
C SER A 60 -4.03 3.65 -6.39
N LYS A 61 -3.66 3.51 -5.11
CA LYS A 61 -4.25 4.31 -4.03
C LYS A 61 -4.48 5.72 -4.60
N PRO A 62 -5.66 6.34 -4.42
CA PRO A 62 -5.86 7.70 -4.89
C PRO A 62 -4.66 8.50 -4.42
N LYS A 63 -3.93 9.10 -5.37
CA LYS A 63 -2.73 9.84 -5.07
C LYS A 63 -3.20 11.09 -4.34
N ILE A 64 -3.26 10.99 -3.02
CA ILE A 64 -3.42 12.16 -2.17
C ILE A 64 -2.12 12.93 -2.40
N GLU A 65 -2.22 14.01 -3.16
CA GLU A 65 -1.11 14.93 -3.38
C GLU A 65 -0.89 15.67 -2.07
N ILE A 66 -0.15 15.06 -1.16
CA ILE A 66 0.42 15.75 -0.02
C ILE A 66 1.79 16.26 -0.51
N PRO A 67 2.01 17.58 -0.66
CA PRO A 67 3.25 18.13 -1.19
C PRO A 67 4.51 17.62 -0.48
N CYS A 68 4.40 17.23 0.79
CA CYS A 68 5.51 16.68 1.57
C CYS A 68 5.88 15.22 1.24
N LEU A 69 5.01 14.45 0.59
CA LEU A 69 5.24 13.02 0.28
C LEU A 69 5.77 12.79 -1.15
N ALA A 70 5.84 13.84 -1.97
CA ALA A 70 6.19 13.78 -3.39
C ALA A 70 7.66 13.38 -3.67
N GLY A 71 8.51 13.25 -2.64
CA GLY A 71 9.91 12.85 -2.79
C GLY A 71 10.18 11.35 -2.86
N GLY A 72 9.19 10.48 -2.61
CA GLY A 72 9.45 9.08 -2.27
C GLY A 72 9.05 7.99 -3.28
N SER A 73 8.40 8.28 -4.40
CA SER A 73 7.93 7.19 -5.29
C SER A 73 7.79 7.62 -6.76
N LYS A 74 8.80 7.28 -7.57
CA LYS A 74 8.63 6.98 -9.00
C LYS A 74 9.36 5.68 -9.33
N GLY A 75 8.60 4.62 -9.57
CA GLY A 75 9.02 3.52 -10.42
C GLY A 75 8.67 3.86 -11.86
N GLY A 76 9.65 3.77 -12.77
CA GLY A 76 9.44 3.95 -14.21
C GLY A 76 10.71 4.29 -14.99
N SER A 77 11.50 3.26 -15.30
CA SER A 77 12.59 3.16 -16.30
C SER A 77 13.76 4.16 -16.31
N ASN A 78 14.97 3.58 -16.23
CA ASN A 78 16.29 4.02 -16.75
C ASN A 78 17.36 4.31 -15.70
N GLY A 79 17.84 3.24 -15.05
CA GLY A 79 19.16 3.18 -14.40
C GLY A 79 19.45 4.23 -13.32
N PRO A 80 20.61 4.17 -12.65
CA PRO A 80 21.14 5.37 -12.01
C PRO A 80 21.35 6.39 -13.13
N LEU A 81 20.68 7.55 -13.04
CA LEU A 81 21.04 8.74 -13.83
C LEU A 81 22.57 8.81 -13.88
N SER A 82 23.14 8.78 -15.08
CA SER A 82 24.59 8.78 -15.28
C SER A 82 25.20 9.86 -14.39
N GLN A 83 26.32 9.56 -13.72
CA GLN A 83 27.00 10.57 -12.88
C GLN A 83 27.19 11.86 -13.67
N GLN A 84 27.43 11.76 -14.98
CA GLN A 84 27.50 12.88 -15.91
C GLN A 84 26.23 13.74 -15.94
N THR A 85 25.04 13.14 -15.94
CA THR A 85 23.76 13.85 -15.96
C THR A 85 23.50 14.58 -14.65
N LYS A 86 23.89 13.98 -13.51
CA LYS A 86 23.78 14.62 -12.20
C LYS A 86 24.74 15.80 -12.08
N ILE A 87 25.97 15.62 -12.54
CA ILE A 87 27.00 16.67 -12.56
C ILE A 87 26.52 17.85 -13.43
N GLN A 88 26.06 17.60 -14.65
CA GLN A 88 25.54 18.66 -15.54
C GLN A 88 24.37 19.44 -14.94
N ALA A 89 23.42 18.75 -14.29
CA ALA A 89 22.29 19.42 -13.66
C ALA A 89 22.72 20.34 -12.50
N LEU A 90 23.76 19.94 -11.76
CA LEU A 90 24.38 20.75 -10.72
C LEU A 90 25.14 21.95 -11.30
N GLU A 91 25.98 21.75 -12.31
CA GLU A 91 26.74 22.80 -12.99
C GLU A 91 25.84 23.87 -13.62
N ALA A 92 24.76 23.45 -14.30
CA ALA A 92 23.80 24.37 -14.91
C ALA A 92 23.10 25.24 -13.85
N LYS A 93 22.77 24.66 -12.70
CA LYS A 93 22.14 25.37 -11.59
C LYS A 93 23.10 26.36 -10.92
N LEU A 94 24.37 25.98 -10.73
CA LEU A 94 25.40 26.89 -10.22
C LEU A 94 25.61 28.05 -11.20
N LYS A 95 25.70 27.78 -12.51
CA LYS A 95 25.84 28.82 -13.55
C LYS A 95 24.69 29.84 -13.54
N MET A 96 23.46 29.36 -13.35
CA MET A 96 22.27 30.24 -13.24
C MET A 96 22.25 31.08 -11.96
N LEU A 97 22.95 30.65 -10.91
CA LEU A 97 23.09 31.40 -9.66
C LEU A 97 24.27 32.36 -9.71
N GLU A 98 25.35 32.01 -10.41
CA GLU A 98 26.52 32.87 -10.61
C GLU A 98 26.15 34.12 -11.42
N SER A 99 25.34 33.97 -12.49
CA SER A 99 24.79 35.11 -13.24
C SER A 99 23.82 36.00 -12.42
N ARG A 100 23.49 35.60 -11.19
CA ARG A 100 22.61 36.31 -10.27
C ARG A 100 23.38 36.96 -9.11
N SER A 101 24.70 36.82 -9.09
CA SER A 101 25.59 37.22 -7.99
C SER A 101 26.62 38.29 -8.37
N ASP A 102 26.65 38.78 -9.62
CA ASP A 102 27.59 39.80 -10.12
C ASP A 102 26.92 41.15 -10.50
N ASP A 103 25.84 41.52 -9.81
CA ASP A 103 25.35 42.91 -9.72
C ASP A 103 24.74 43.19 -8.33
#